data_AF-A0A965ZB07-F1
#
_entry.id   AF-A0A965ZB07-F1
#
_cell.length_a   1.000
_cell.length_b   1.000
_cell.length_c   1.000
_cell.angle_alpha   90.00
_cell.angle_beta   90.00
_cell.angle_gamma   90.00
#
_symmetry.space_group_name_H-M   'P 1'
#
loop_
_entity.id
_entity.type
_entity.pdbx_description
1 polymer ?
#
loop_
_entity_poly.entity_id
_entity_poly.type
_entity_poly.pdbx_seq_one_letter_code
_entity_poly.pdbx_strand_id
1 'polypeptide(L)' 'EVIKQRDKAANDLFSTAVSTIRQPIESLFNWLITKTDIQRASKVRSTKGLLIHVFGKIAAAFIYLVF' A
#
# COMPACT_ATOMS: atom_id res chain seq x y z
N GLU A 1 -33.49 11.70 18.27
CA GLU A 1 -32.52 12.29 17.31
C GLU A 1 -31.11 12.43 17.87
N VAL A 2 -30.93 12.95 19.09
CA VAL A 2 -29.61 13.11 19.75
C VAL A 2 -28.81 11.80 19.87
N ILE A 3 -29.44 10.68 20.23
CA ILE A 3 -28.76 9.37 20.35
C ILE A 3 -28.15 8.93 19.01
N LYS A 4 -28.89 9.12 17.91
CA LYS A 4 -28.42 8.81 16.55
C LYS A 4 -27.24 9.70 16.14
N GLN A 5 -27.25 10.98 16.53
CA GLN A 5 -26.14 11.89 16.27
C GLN A 5 -24.88 11.51 17.07
N ARG A 6 -25.05 11.07 18.33
CA ARG A 6 -23.94 10.60 19.17
C ARG A 6 -23.32 9.31 18.64
N ASP A 7 -24.15 8.36 18.21
CA ASP A 7 -23.68 7.11 17.59
C ASP A 7 -22.95 7.37 16.27
N LYS A 8 -23.49 8.26 15.43
CA LYS A 8 -22.82 8.70 14.22
C LYS A 8 -21.46 9.34 14.52
N ALA A 9 -21.38 10.24 15.49
CA ALA A 9 -20.12 10.89 15.86
C ALA A 9 -19.06 9.87 16.34
N ALA A 10 -19.47 8.86 17.10
CA ALA A 10 -18.57 7.78 17.53
C ALA A 10 -18.07 6.94 16.34
N ASN A 11 -18.96 6.59 15.41
CA ASN A 11 -18.60 5.85 14.20
C ASN A 11 -17.70 6.67 13.26
N ASP A 12 -17.95 7.96 13.11
CA ASP A 12 -17.12 8.86 12.31
C ASP A 12 -15.71 8.98 12.92
N LEU A 13 -15.61 9.17 14.25
CA LEU A 13 -14.32 9.16 14.97
C LEU A 13 -13.54 7.86 14.76
N PHE A 14 -14.21 6.72 14.91
CA PHE A 14 -13.60 5.41 14.68
C PHE A 14 -13.15 5.24 13.22
N SER A 15 -14.00 5.64 12.27
CA SER A 15 -13.70 5.56 10.83
C SER A 15 -12.53 6.46 10.44
N THR A 16 -12.44 7.66 11.02
CA THR A 16 -11.30 8.57 10.84
C THR A 16 -10.02 7.93 11.38
N ALA A 17 -10.06 7.39 12.60
CA ALA A 17 -8.89 6.73 13.19
C ALA A 17 -8.37 5.57 12.31
N VAL A 18 -9.28 4.72 11.83
CA VAL A 18 -8.95 3.62 10.91
C VAL A 18 -8.39 4.15 9.57
N SER A 19 -8.99 5.21 9.03
CA SER A 19 -8.56 5.79 7.74
C SER A 19 -7.18 6.42 7.83
N THR A 20 -6.87 7.12 8.92
CA THR A 20 -5.55 7.73 9.16
C THR A 20 -4.43 6.70 9.17
N ILE A 21 -4.70 5.47 9.64
CA ILE A 21 -3.71 4.38 9.62
C ILE A 21 -3.58 3.77 8.22
N ARG A 22 -4.69 3.71 7.46
CA ARG A 22 -4.72 3.09 6.13
C ARG A 22 -4.06 3.95 5.05
N GLN A 23 -4.31 5.25 5.06
CA GLN A 23 -3.78 6.21 4.08
C GLN A 23 -2.25 6.12 3.87
N PRO A 24 -1.39 6.05 4.91
CA PRO A 24 0.05 5.92 4.71
C PRO A 24 0.43 4.56 4.10
N ILE A 25 -0.29 3.49 4.44
CA ILE A 25 -0.08 2.15 3.86
C ILE A 25 -0.42 2.17 2.36
N GLU A 26 -1.57 2.73 1.99
CA GLU A 26 -1.99 2.90 0.60
C GLU A 26 -1.00 3.76 -0.19
N SER A 27 -0.54 4.86 0.40
CA SER A 27 0.45 5.75 -0.21
C SER A 27 1.79 5.04 -0.47
N LEU A 28 2.28 4.27 0.51
CA LEU A 28 3.51 3.49 0.38
C LEU A 28 3.41 2.44 -0.75
N PHE A 29 2.33 1.65 -0.76
CA PHE A 29 2.13 0.62 -1.79
C PHE A 29 1.92 1.24 -3.17
N ASN A 30 1.19 2.34 -3.27
CA ASN A 30 1.03 3.06 -4.53
C ASN A 30 2.38 3.55 -5.07
N TRP A 31 3.18 4.19 -4.21
CA TRP A 31 4.54 4.63 -4.56
C TRP A 31 5.41 3.46 -5.02
N LEU A 32 5.39 2.34 -4.29
CA LEU A 32 6.16 1.15 -4.62
C LEU A 32 5.76 0.60 -6.00
N ILE A 33 4.45 0.47 -6.27
CA ILE A 33 3.94 -0.03 -7.55
C ILE A 33 4.37 0.89 -8.69
N THR A 34 4.22 2.21 -8.55
CA THR A 34 4.60 3.17 -9.58
C THR A 34 6.10 3.17 -9.85
N LYS A 35 6.95 3.07 -8.81
CA LYS A 35 8.41 3.08 -8.98
C LYS A 35 8.96 1.77 -9.54
N THR A 36 8.38 0.64 -9.15
CA THR A 36 8.90 -0.69 -9.55
C THR A 36 8.26 -1.23 -10.81
N ASP A 37 7.04 -0.80 -11.16
CA ASP A 37 6.20 -1.43 -12.17
C ASP A 37 6.03 -2.94 -11.91
N ILE A 38 5.85 -3.31 -10.63
CA ILE A 38 5.88 -4.71 -10.15
C ILE A 38 4.82 -5.60 -10.80
N GLN A 39 3.73 -5.02 -11.32
CA GLN A 39 2.66 -5.76 -11.99
C GLN A 39 3.12 -6.45 -13.29
N ARG A 40 4.22 -6.00 -13.90
CA ARG A 40 4.86 -6.70 -15.02
C ARG A 40 5.31 -8.13 -14.68
N ALA A 41 5.48 -8.43 -13.39
CA ALA A 41 5.79 -9.76 -12.90
C ALA A 41 4.78 -10.83 -13.37
N SER A 42 3.53 -10.44 -13.66
CA SER A 42 2.49 -11.32 -14.24
C SER A 42 2.89 -11.97 -15.58
N LYS A 43 3.83 -11.38 -16.32
CA LYS A 43 4.31 -11.90 -17.61
C LYS A 43 5.45 -12.91 -17.47
N VAL A 44 5.99 -13.08 -16.25
CA VAL A 44 7.12 -13.97 -15.99
C VAL A 44 6.63 -15.41 -15.89
N ARG A 45 7.10 -16.29 -16.78
CA ARG A 45 6.63 -17.69 -16.87
C ARG A 45 7.34 -18.66 -15.92
N SER A 46 8.43 -18.25 -15.29
CA SER A 46 9.23 -19.11 -14.40
C SER A 46 9.20 -18.59 -12.97
N THR A 47 8.91 -19.45 -12.00
CA THR A 47 8.90 -19.11 -10.57
C THR A 47 10.24 -18.55 -10.10
N LYS A 48 11.37 -19.10 -10.59
CA LYS A 48 12.70 -18.58 -10.25
C LYS A 48 12.91 -17.16 -10.79
N GLY A 49 12.49 -16.92 -12.04
CA GLY A 49 12.54 -15.59 -12.65
C GLY A 49 11.62 -14.59 -11.94
N LEU A 50 10.46 -15.05 -11.47
CA LEU A 50 9.50 -14.23 -10.73
C LEU A 50 10.10 -13.72 -9.42
N LEU A 51 10.73 -14.61 -8.65
CA LEU A 51 11.37 -14.24 -7.39
C LEU A 51 12.47 -13.20 -7.60
N ILE A 52 13.36 -13.41 -8.58
CA ILE A 52 14.44 -12.47 -8.89
C ILE A 52 13.86 -11.11 -9.33
N HIS A 53 12.82 -11.12 -10.16
CA HIS A 53 12.18 -9.89 -10.62
C HIS A 53 11.58 -9.09 -9.45
N VAL A 54 10.82 -9.75 -8.57
CA VAL A 54 10.16 -9.12 -7.42
C VAL A 54 11.20 -8.58 -6.44
N PHE A 55 12.13 -9.41 -5.97
CA PHE A 55 13.12 -8.98 -4.98
C PHE A 55 14.09 -7.94 -5.55
N GLY A 56 14.52 -8.07 -6.81
CA GLY A 56 15.40 -7.10 -7.45
C GLY A 56 14.73 -5.73 -7.62
N LYS A 57 13.46 -5.70 -8.01
CA LYS A 57 12.69 -4.44 -8.13
C LYS A 57 12.46 -3.78 -6.78
N ILE A 58 12.11 -4.55 -5.76
CA ILE A 58 11.93 -4.04 -4.38
C ILE A 58 13.25 -3.47 -3.86
N ALA A 59 14.37 -4.20 -4.01
CA ALA A 59 15.68 -3.73 -3.60
C ALA A 59 16.06 -2.42 -4.30
N ALA A 60 15.87 -2.32 -5.61
CA ALA A 60 16.13 -1.09 -6.36
C ALA A 60 15.25 0.09 -5.90
N ALA A 61 13.98 -0.15 -5.58
CA ALA A 61 13.10 0.89 -5.05
C ALA A 61 13.56 1.39 -3.68
N PHE A 62 13.99 0.50 -2.78
CA PHE A 62 14.52 0.92 -1.48
C PHE A 62 15.86 1.64 -1.59
N ILE A 63 16.75 1.22 -2.49
CA ILE A 63 17.99 1.96 -2.77
C ILE A 63 17.65 3.39 -3.24
N TYR A 64 16.68 3.54 -4.16
CA TYR A 64 16.21 4.85 -4.62
C TYR A 64 15.52 5.69 -3.54
N LEU A 65 15.01 5.07 -2.47
CA LEU A 65 14.42 5.81 -1.34
C LEU A 65 15.54 6.35 -0.42
N VAL A 66 16.63 5.60 -0.28
CA VAL A 66 17.75 5.93 0.63
C VAL A 66 18.71 6.98 0.04
N PHE A 67 18.89 6.99 -1.29
CA PHE A 67 19.82 7.88 -2.01
C PHE A 67 19.09 8.84 -2.94
#